data_AF-A0A9E7A5C8-F1
#
_entry.id   AF-A0A9E7A5C8-F1
#
_cell.length_a   1.000
_cell.length_b   1.000
_cell.length_c   1.000
_cell.angle_alpha   90.00
_cell.angle_beta   90.00
_cell.angle_gamma   90.00
#
_symmetry.space_group_name_H-M   'P 1'
#
loop_
_entity.id
_entity.type
_entity.pdbx_description
1 polymer ?
#
loop_
_entity_poly.entity_id
_entity_poly.type
_entity_poly.pdbx_seq_one_letter_code
_entity_poly.pdbx_strand_id
1 'polypeptide(L)'
;MPLDEAGPVLGPVLGPGFHHTPPRDGYAWWYLDALSEDQQHGLTIIVFLGSVFSPYYALARRQGPADPMNHCCINVALYGSPARFAMTDRPAQALKRDATSITIGPSAMRWDGKVLTLDLNEVAVPLPRGIRGQVRLTPGPMNERVFTLDAAGHHHWRPMSAAAHVEVELEKPGLSWQGHGYFDSNWGSAPLERDFQEWDWCRVPLKEGAAILYDARRRDGTRQQLALRFHADGRIEEMPVPPDVTMRRSLWGIRRATQSEGTARIVKTLLDTPFYARSVLETTLCGETAMGVHESLDCDRFAALPIQMILPFRVPRRWF
;
A
#
# COMPACT_ATOMS: atom_id res chain seq x y z
N MET A 1 15.15 -39.45 -20.89
CA MET A 1 14.04 -39.01 -21.78
C MET A 1 13.42 -40.23 -22.42
N PRO A 2 12.09 -40.29 -22.62
CA PRO A 2 11.17 -39.17 -22.93
C PRO A 2 10.46 -38.64 -21.67
N LEU A 3 10.35 -37.32 -21.46
CA LEU A 3 9.35 -36.38 -22.01
C LEU A 3 7.95 -36.62 -21.42
N ASP A 4 7.71 -36.06 -20.23
CA ASP A 4 6.38 -35.57 -19.85
C ASP A 4 6.47 -34.05 -19.79
N GLU A 5 6.11 -33.42 -20.91
CA GLU A 5 5.73 -32.01 -20.99
C GLU A 5 4.40 -31.83 -20.25
N ALA A 6 4.47 -31.50 -18.96
CA ALA A 6 3.37 -30.79 -18.33
C ALA A 6 3.49 -29.31 -18.72
N GLY A 7 2.88 -28.95 -19.85
CA GLY A 7 2.66 -27.55 -20.21
C GLY A 7 1.97 -26.78 -19.07
N PRO A 8 2.19 -25.47 -18.93
CA PRO A 8 1.59 -24.71 -17.85
C PRO A 8 0.06 -24.73 -18.03
N VAL A 9 -0.63 -25.38 -17.10
CA VAL A 9 -2.06 -25.18 -16.89
C VAL A 9 -2.19 -23.75 -16.39
N LEU A 10 -2.44 -22.82 -17.31
CA LEU A 10 -2.92 -21.47 -16.99
C LEU A 10 -4.31 -21.63 -16.37
N GLY A 11 -4.34 -21.88 -15.06
CA GLY A 11 -5.52 -21.58 -14.25
C GLY A 11 -5.88 -20.10 -14.44
N PRO A 12 -7.15 -19.70 -14.23
CA PRO A 12 -7.52 -18.31 -14.34
C PRO A 12 -6.64 -17.53 -13.37
N VAL A 13 -5.83 -16.59 -13.90
CA VAL A 13 -5.01 -15.67 -13.11
C VAL A 13 -5.92 -15.10 -12.03
N LEU A 14 -5.64 -15.45 -10.77
CA LEU A 14 -6.42 -14.95 -9.64
C LEU A 14 -6.28 -13.43 -9.62
N GLY A 15 -7.31 -12.75 -10.12
CA GLY A 15 -7.40 -11.30 -10.14
C GLY A 15 -7.37 -10.71 -8.72
N PRO A 16 -7.46 -9.38 -8.59
CA PRO A 16 -7.24 -8.69 -7.32
C PRO A 16 -8.23 -9.06 -6.19
N GLY A 17 -9.35 -9.72 -6.50
CA GLY A 17 -10.28 -10.22 -5.49
C GLY A 17 -11.16 -9.14 -4.86
N PHE A 18 -11.62 -8.15 -5.63
CA PHE A 18 -12.46 -7.04 -5.15
C PHE A 18 -13.79 -7.47 -4.47
N HIS A 19 -14.22 -8.71 -4.70
CA HIS A 19 -15.39 -9.32 -4.07
C HIS A 19 -15.13 -9.79 -2.62
N HIS A 20 -13.90 -9.74 -2.11
CA HIS A 20 -13.60 -10.06 -0.71
C HIS A 20 -14.42 -9.20 0.26
N THR A 21 -14.97 -9.82 1.30
CA THR A 21 -15.76 -9.15 2.33
C THR A 21 -15.10 -9.35 3.68
N PRO A 22 -14.38 -8.33 4.21
CA PRO A 22 -13.82 -8.43 5.54
C PRO A 22 -14.93 -8.54 6.60
N PRO A 23 -14.68 -9.24 7.72
CA PRO A 23 -15.63 -9.32 8.81
C PRO A 23 -15.76 -7.96 9.52
N ARG A 24 -16.69 -7.85 10.48
CA ARG A 24 -16.77 -6.68 11.37
C ARG A 24 -15.41 -6.42 12.03
N ASP A 25 -15.08 -5.15 12.18
CA ASP A 25 -13.79 -4.63 12.68
C ASP A 25 -12.56 -4.96 11.82
N GLY A 26 -12.73 -5.78 10.78
CA GLY A 26 -11.71 -6.11 9.80
C GLY A 26 -11.51 -5.04 8.74
N TYR A 27 -10.67 -5.36 7.77
CA TYR A 27 -10.38 -4.49 6.64
C TYR A 27 -9.95 -5.30 5.41
N ALA A 28 -10.01 -4.66 4.24
CA ALA A 28 -9.28 -5.07 3.07
C ALA A 28 -8.79 -3.82 2.32
N TRP A 29 -7.63 -3.89 1.70
CA TRP A 29 -7.17 -2.83 0.82
C TRP A 29 -6.39 -3.35 -0.38
N TRP A 30 -6.39 -2.52 -1.42
CA TRP A 30 -5.55 -2.67 -2.60
C TRP A 30 -4.65 -1.46 -2.70
N TYR A 31 -3.34 -1.70 -2.66
CA TYR A 31 -2.33 -0.67 -2.64
C TYR A 31 -1.58 -0.66 -3.97
N LEU A 32 -1.29 0.53 -4.48
CA LEU A 32 -0.25 0.72 -5.48
C LEU A 32 0.59 1.95 -5.18
N ASP A 33 1.88 1.86 -5.49
CA ASP A 33 2.78 3.00 -5.56
C ASP A 33 3.44 3.07 -6.94
N ALA A 34 3.91 4.27 -7.29
CA ALA A 34 4.75 4.47 -8.45
C ALA A 34 5.67 5.69 -8.27
N LEU A 35 6.84 5.62 -8.90
CA LEU A 35 7.76 6.74 -9.08
C LEU A 35 7.97 6.96 -10.57
N SER A 36 7.98 8.21 -11.01
CA SER A 36 8.29 8.55 -12.41
C SER A 36 9.73 8.17 -12.76
N GLU A 37 10.00 7.90 -14.04
CA GLU A 37 11.34 7.54 -14.52
C GLU A 37 12.39 8.61 -14.19
N ASP A 38 12.01 9.89 -14.24
CA ASP A 38 12.83 11.04 -13.86
C ASP A 38 12.85 11.35 -12.34
N GLN A 39 12.09 10.57 -11.57
CA GLN A 39 11.92 10.64 -10.11
C GLN A 39 11.44 11.99 -9.57
N GLN A 40 10.91 12.85 -10.44
CA GLN A 40 10.35 14.14 -10.05
C GLN A 40 8.97 13.96 -9.39
N HIS A 41 8.22 12.96 -9.85
CA HIS A 41 6.87 12.66 -9.41
C HIS A 41 6.77 11.26 -8.82
N GLY A 42 5.70 11.06 -8.06
CA GLY A 42 5.30 9.76 -7.61
C GLY A 42 3.86 9.78 -7.15
N LEU A 43 3.30 8.62 -6.90
CA LEU A 43 1.99 8.53 -6.29
C LEU A 43 1.87 7.30 -5.40
N THR A 44 0.86 7.34 -4.54
CA THR A 44 0.32 6.16 -3.90
C THR A 44 -1.19 6.23 -3.93
N ILE A 45 -1.82 5.11 -4.28
CA ILE A 45 -3.26 4.97 -4.23
C ILE A 45 -3.60 3.75 -3.40
N ILE A 46 -4.54 3.91 -2.46
CA ILE A 46 -5.04 2.81 -1.65
C ILE A 46 -6.56 2.81 -1.68
N VAL A 47 -7.15 1.71 -2.14
CA VAL A 47 -8.60 1.48 -2.11
C VAL A 47 -8.92 0.66 -0.88
N PHE A 48 -9.68 1.23 0.05
CA PHE A 48 -10.00 0.63 1.35
C PHE A 48 -11.46 0.19 1.44
N LEU A 49 -11.64 -1.02 1.97
CA LEU A 49 -12.84 -1.49 2.67
C LEU A 49 -12.50 -1.55 4.17
N GLY A 50 -13.24 -0.84 5.02
CA GLY A 50 -12.85 -0.68 6.42
C GLY A 50 -11.53 0.07 6.55
N SER A 51 -11.50 1.32 6.10
CA SER A 51 -10.30 2.17 6.05
C SER A 51 -9.59 2.21 7.39
N VAL A 52 -8.44 1.53 7.49
CA VAL A 52 -7.68 1.38 8.74
C VAL A 52 -7.22 2.73 9.31
N PHE A 53 -7.03 3.74 8.46
CA PHE A 53 -6.67 5.10 8.89
C PHE A 53 -7.88 6.05 9.03
N SER A 54 -9.11 5.55 8.98
CA SER A 54 -10.30 6.37 9.21
C SER A 54 -10.53 6.63 10.71
N PRO A 55 -10.55 7.90 11.16
CA PRO A 55 -10.87 8.20 12.56
C PRO A 55 -12.33 7.87 12.89
N TYR A 56 -13.22 7.89 11.89
CA TYR A 56 -14.62 7.52 12.06
C TYR A 56 -14.78 6.01 12.25
N TYR A 57 -13.99 5.21 11.53
CA TYR A 57 -14.00 3.77 11.72
C TYR A 57 -13.41 3.39 13.07
N ALA A 58 -12.30 4.01 13.48
CA ALA A 58 -11.73 3.83 14.80
C ALA A 58 -12.73 4.20 15.92
N LEU A 59 -13.48 5.29 15.76
CA LEU A 59 -14.54 5.67 16.69
C LEU A 59 -15.67 4.64 16.71
N ALA A 60 -16.12 4.15 15.56
CA ALA A 60 -17.17 3.13 15.47
C ALA A 60 -16.76 1.84 16.21
N ARG A 61 -15.53 1.36 16.00
CA ARG A 61 -14.99 0.17 16.70
C ARG A 61 -14.95 0.33 18.22
N ARG A 62 -14.75 1.56 18.72
CA ARG A 62 -14.79 1.85 20.18
C ARG A 62 -16.20 1.79 20.75
N GLN A 63 -17.24 1.94 19.92
CA GLN A 63 -18.64 1.88 20.34
C GLN A 63 -19.23 0.46 20.23
N GLY A 64 -18.52 -0.45 19.54
CA GLY A 64 -18.89 -1.85 19.37
C GLY A 64 -18.43 -2.39 18.00
N PRO A 65 -18.79 -3.64 17.66
CA PRO A 65 -18.42 -4.24 16.37
C PRO A 65 -18.94 -3.40 15.20
N ALA A 66 -18.02 -2.90 14.36
CA ALA A 66 -18.32 -1.96 13.29
C ALA A 66 -18.28 -2.64 11.91
N ASP A 67 -19.18 -2.22 11.02
CA ASP A 67 -19.21 -2.69 9.64
C ASP A 67 -18.14 -1.97 8.80
N PRO A 68 -17.11 -2.68 8.27
CA PRO A 68 -16.09 -2.08 7.43
C PRO A 68 -16.65 -1.43 6.15
N MET A 69 -17.78 -1.91 5.62
CA MET A 69 -18.36 -1.35 4.40
C MET A 69 -18.87 0.09 4.60
N ASN A 70 -19.16 0.48 5.85
CA ASN A 70 -19.58 1.84 6.18
C ASN A 70 -18.41 2.85 6.29
N HIS A 71 -17.19 2.39 6.02
CA HIS A 71 -15.95 3.16 6.13
C HIS A 71 -15.01 2.87 4.94
N CYS A 72 -15.51 3.11 3.74
CA CYS A 72 -14.77 2.89 2.49
C CYS A 72 -14.08 4.17 2.03
N CYS A 73 -12.92 4.06 1.39
CA CYS A 73 -12.18 5.22 0.92
C CYS A 73 -11.27 4.88 -0.26
N ILE A 74 -11.00 5.86 -1.13
CA ILE A 74 -9.84 5.85 -2.04
C ILE A 74 -8.89 6.94 -1.55
N ASN A 75 -7.77 6.53 -0.99
CA ASN A 75 -6.66 7.40 -0.63
C ASN A 75 -5.82 7.64 -1.89
N VAL A 76 -5.56 8.91 -2.23
CA VAL A 76 -4.65 9.30 -3.31
C VAL A 76 -3.65 10.31 -2.77
N ALA A 77 -2.37 9.97 -2.81
CA ALA A 77 -1.27 10.87 -2.53
C ALA A 77 -0.45 11.09 -3.81
N LEU A 78 -0.35 12.33 -4.27
CA LEU A 78 0.53 12.75 -5.36
C LEU A 78 1.77 13.43 -4.77
N TYR A 79 2.95 12.99 -5.21
CA TYR A 79 4.25 13.52 -4.80
C TYR A 79 4.89 14.31 -5.95
N GLY A 80 5.77 15.25 -5.57
CA GLY A 80 6.38 16.18 -6.52
C GLY A 80 5.61 17.48 -6.61
N SER A 81 5.69 18.14 -7.77
CA SER A 81 4.99 19.40 -8.02
C SER A 81 4.01 19.25 -9.18
N PRO A 82 2.69 19.47 -8.98
CA PRO A 82 2.03 19.78 -7.70
C PRO A 82 1.73 18.51 -6.87
N ALA A 83 1.92 18.60 -5.54
CA ALA A 83 1.48 17.57 -4.60
C ALA A 83 0.00 17.75 -4.22
N ARG A 84 -0.71 16.63 -4.01
CA ARG A 84 -2.11 16.59 -3.53
C ARG A 84 -2.33 15.36 -2.67
N PHE A 85 -3.26 15.46 -1.72
CA PHE A 85 -3.66 14.33 -0.87
C PHE A 85 -5.18 14.31 -0.75
N ALA A 86 -5.81 13.18 -1.00
CA ALA A 86 -7.25 12.98 -0.81
C ALA A 86 -7.50 11.65 -0.09
N MET A 87 -8.38 11.65 0.90
CA MET A 87 -8.78 10.43 1.60
C MET A 87 -10.18 10.65 2.21
N THR A 88 -11.22 10.61 1.37
CA THR A 88 -12.60 10.81 1.84
C THR A 88 -13.21 9.49 2.28
N ASP A 89 -13.51 9.37 3.57
CA ASP A 89 -14.25 8.26 4.16
C ASP A 89 -15.75 8.34 3.76
N ARG A 90 -16.32 7.20 3.36
CA ARG A 90 -17.65 7.10 2.75
C ARG A 90 -18.46 5.93 3.31
N PRO A 91 -19.81 6.04 3.32
CA PRO A 91 -20.68 5.01 3.83
C PRO A 91 -20.91 3.91 2.79
N ALA A 92 -21.56 2.82 3.20
CA ALA A 92 -21.75 1.62 2.38
C ALA A 92 -22.51 1.89 1.07
N GLN A 93 -23.41 2.88 1.05
CA GLN A 93 -24.18 3.26 -0.14
C GLN A 93 -23.30 3.81 -1.28
N ALA A 94 -22.10 4.31 -0.95
CA ALA A 94 -21.15 4.78 -1.93
C ALA A 94 -20.31 3.64 -2.54
N LEU A 95 -20.43 2.41 -2.03
CA LEU A 95 -19.65 1.25 -2.47
C LEU A 95 -20.45 0.40 -3.47
N LYS A 96 -19.82 0.08 -4.60
CA LYS A 96 -20.25 -0.98 -5.52
C LYS A 96 -19.04 -1.82 -5.92
N ARG A 97 -19.16 -3.14 -5.94
CA ARG A 97 -18.03 -4.02 -6.28
C ARG A 97 -18.50 -5.37 -6.79
N ASP A 98 -17.65 -5.99 -7.59
CA ASP A 98 -17.76 -7.36 -8.08
C ASP A 98 -16.36 -8.01 -8.05
N ALA A 99 -16.12 -9.09 -8.78
CA ALA A 99 -14.83 -9.75 -8.80
C ALA A 99 -13.71 -8.95 -9.51
N THR A 100 -14.09 -8.07 -10.44
CA THR A 100 -13.24 -7.34 -11.38
C THR A 100 -13.29 -5.82 -11.22
N SER A 101 -14.24 -5.29 -10.46
CA SER A 101 -14.33 -3.86 -10.20
C SER A 101 -14.66 -3.52 -8.74
N ILE A 102 -14.16 -2.36 -8.29
CA ILE A 102 -14.57 -1.69 -7.05
C ILE A 102 -14.73 -0.19 -7.32
N THR A 103 -15.90 0.35 -7.00
CA THR A 103 -16.25 1.77 -7.11
C THR A 103 -16.61 2.31 -5.73
N ILE A 104 -15.97 3.41 -5.35
CA ILE A 104 -16.21 4.10 -4.08
C ILE A 104 -16.50 5.57 -4.38
N GLY A 105 -17.76 5.95 -4.23
CA GLY A 105 -18.25 7.27 -4.61
C GLY A 105 -17.98 7.56 -6.09
N PRO A 106 -17.23 8.63 -6.43
CA PRO A 106 -17.01 9.05 -7.81
C PRO A 106 -15.82 8.37 -8.50
N SER A 107 -15.06 7.52 -7.79
CA SER A 107 -13.81 6.92 -8.25
C SER A 107 -13.93 5.39 -8.31
N ALA A 108 -13.18 4.74 -9.20
CA ALA A 108 -13.24 3.29 -9.41
C ALA A 108 -11.87 2.68 -9.71
N MET A 109 -11.72 1.39 -9.42
CA MET A 109 -10.60 0.54 -9.80
C MET A 109 -11.16 -0.70 -10.51
N ARG A 110 -10.61 -1.05 -11.68
CA ARG A 110 -11.07 -2.14 -12.54
C ARG A 110 -9.90 -3.00 -13.01
N TRP A 111 -10.11 -4.30 -13.08
CA TRP A 111 -9.17 -5.28 -13.59
C TRP A 111 -9.77 -5.98 -14.80
N ASP A 112 -9.09 -5.90 -15.95
CA ASP A 112 -9.56 -6.52 -17.21
C ASP A 112 -8.91 -7.88 -17.50
N GLY A 113 -8.08 -8.39 -16.60
CA GLY A 113 -7.26 -9.59 -16.79
C GLY A 113 -5.81 -9.30 -17.13
N LYS A 114 -5.48 -8.07 -17.51
CA LYS A 114 -4.13 -7.65 -17.91
C LYS A 114 -3.71 -6.32 -17.28
N VAL A 115 -4.61 -5.34 -17.21
CA VAL A 115 -4.34 -3.98 -16.75
C VAL A 115 -5.30 -3.65 -15.60
N LEU A 116 -4.73 -3.03 -14.56
CA LEU A 116 -5.49 -2.41 -13.49
C LEU A 116 -5.69 -0.93 -13.81
N THR A 117 -6.93 -0.54 -14.05
CA THR A 117 -7.29 0.85 -14.39
C THR A 117 -7.99 1.51 -13.23
N LEU A 118 -7.52 2.68 -12.81
CA LEU A 118 -8.13 3.51 -11.80
C LEU A 118 -8.65 4.80 -12.42
N ASP A 119 -9.96 5.02 -12.31
CA ASP A 119 -10.60 6.29 -12.65
C ASP A 119 -10.74 7.12 -11.36
N LEU A 120 -10.03 8.24 -11.28
CA LEU A 120 -9.99 9.11 -10.11
C LEU A 120 -10.87 10.34 -10.31
N ASN A 121 -11.65 10.69 -9.28
CA ASN A 121 -12.39 11.94 -9.20
C ASN A 121 -12.55 12.37 -7.74
N GLU A 122 -11.43 12.66 -7.09
CA GLU A 122 -11.34 13.00 -5.67
C GLU A 122 -11.15 14.51 -5.45
N VAL A 123 -11.34 14.97 -4.22
CA VAL A 123 -11.05 16.34 -3.79
C VAL A 123 -9.98 16.30 -2.72
N ALA A 124 -8.88 17.03 -2.96
CA ALA A 124 -7.75 17.05 -2.06
C ALA A 124 -8.04 17.86 -0.79
N VAL A 125 -7.23 17.61 0.23
CA VAL A 125 -7.18 18.35 1.50
C VAL A 125 -5.74 18.72 1.84
N PRO A 126 -5.52 19.81 2.62
CA PRO A 126 -6.53 20.71 3.17
C PRO A 126 -7.08 21.71 2.13
N LEU A 127 -6.39 21.91 1.00
CA LEU A 127 -6.89 22.78 -0.07
C LEU A 127 -7.77 21.96 -1.04
N PRO A 128 -9.04 22.34 -1.28
CA PRO A 128 -10.01 21.59 -2.08
C PRO A 128 -9.71 21.69 -3.58
N ARG A 129 -8.63 21.02 -4.02
CA ARG A 129 -8.22 20.91 -5.42
C ARG A 129 -8.56 19.51 -5.93
N GLY A 130 -9.15 19.41 -7.12
CA GLY A 130 -9.58 18.10 -7.65
C GLY A 130 -8.40 17.18 -7.99
N ILE A 131 -8.53 15.87 -7.83
CA ILE A 131 -7.64 14.87 -8.41
C ILE A 131 -8.49 14.07 -9.38
N ARG A 132 -8.29 14.31 -10.69
CA ARG A 132 -9.14 13.75 -11.73
C ARG A 132 -8.32 13.24 -12.91
N GLY A 133 -8.66 12.05 -13.37
CA GLY A 133 -8.08 11.40 -14.54
C GLY A 133 -7.88 9.92 -14.28
N GLN A 134 -6.93 9.31 -14.99
CA GLN A 134 -6.72 7.88 -14.97
C GLN A 134 -5.30 7.52 -14.52
N VAL A 135 -5.20 6.40 -13.81
CA VAL A 135 -3.93 5.71 -13.56
C VAL A 135 -4.08 4.27 -14.07
N ARG A 136 -3.17 3.83 -14.93
CA ARG A 136 -3.13 2.47 -15.45
C ARG A 136 -1.89 1.76 -14.93
N LEU A 137 -2.07 0.57 -14.39
CA LEU A 137 -0.99 -0.29 -13.94
C LEU A 137 -1.00 -1.58 -14.75
N THR A 138 0.08 -1.83 -15.47
CA THR A 138 0.35 -3.11 -16.12
C THR A 138 1.30 -3.89 -15.20
N PRO A 139 0.83 -4.93 -14.50
CA PRO A 139 1.68 -5.72 -13.63
C PRO A 139 2.70 -6.49 -14.46
N GLY A 140 3.90 -6.67 -13.90
CA GLY A 140 4.80 -7.73 -14.34
C GLY A 140 4.27 -9.10 -13.88
N PRO A 141 5.14 -10.05 -13.55
CA PRO A 141 4.70 -11.32 -13.02
C PRO A 141 3.77 -11.16 -11.82
N MET A 142 2.67 -11.91 -11.85
CA MET A 142 1.66 -11.91 -10.79
C MET A 142 1.95 -13.01 -9.78
N ASN A 143 2.07 -12.64 -8.52
CA ASN A 143 2.26 -13.54 -7.40
C ASN A 143 0.91 -14.03 -6.84
N GLU A 144 0.83 -15.30 -6.47
CA GLU A 144 -0.32 -15.89 -5.77
C GLU A 144 -0.07 -16.15 -4.27
N ARG A 145 1.20 -16.15 -3.84
CA ARG A 145 1.60 -16.41 -2.45
C ARG A 145 1.08 -15.32 -1.52
N VAL A 146 0.40 -15.78 -0.47
CA VAL A 146 -0.11 -14.96 0.63
C VAL A 146 0.77 -15.17 1.87
N PHE A 147 1.10 -14.08 2.55
CA PHE A 147 1.86 -14.07 3.79
C PHE A 147 0.96 -13.68 4.96
N THR A 148 1.01 -14.45 6.03
CA THR A 148 0.36 -14.10 7.30
C THR A 148 1.29 -13.20 8.12
N LEU A 149 0.78 -12.06 8.59
CA LEU A 149 1.58 -10.98 9.18
C LEU A 149 1.59 -10.95 10.72
N ASP A 150 0.77 -11.75 11.36
CA ASP A 150 0.69 -11.87 12.82
C ASP A 150 0.65 -13.34 13.26
N ALA A 151 0.86 -13.59 14.55
CA ALA A 151 0.87 -14.96 15.08
C ALA A 151 -0.54 -15.59 15.15
N ALA A 152 -1.59 -14.78 15.28
CA ALA A 152 -2.97 -15.24 15.42
C ALA A 152 -3.67 -15.45 14.07
N GLY A 153 -3.04 -15.05 12.96
CA GLY A 153 -3.59 -15.21 11.62
C GLY A 153 -4.69 -14.21 11.28
N HIS A 154 -4.68 -13.04 11.91
CA HIS A 154 -5.66 -11.99 11.64
C HIS A 154 -5.33 -11.15 10.42
N HIS A 155 -4.06 -11.08 10.00
CA HIS A 155 -3.57 -10.14 8.99
C HIS A 155 -2.85 -10.88 7.87
N HIS A 156 -3.24 -10.59 6.64
CA HIS A 156 -2.70 -11.23 5.45
C HIS A 156 -2.29 -10.19 4.41
N TRP A 157 -1.22 -10.51 3.70
CA TRP A 157 -0.63 -9.69 2.67
C TRP A 157 -0.29 -10.53 1.44
N ARG A 158 -0.67 -10.03 0.26
CA ARG A 158 -0.32 -10.60 -1.04
C ARG A 158 0.34 -9.52 -1.89
N PRO A 159 1.68 -9.48 -1.98
CA PRO A 159 2.40 -8.62 -2.93
C PRO A 159 2.14 -9.15 -4.34
N MET A 160 1.12 -8.62 -5.01
CA MET A 160 0.64 -9.18 -6.27
C MET A 160 1.63 -8.95 -7.41
N SER A 161 2.23 -7.77 -7.50
CA SER A 161 3.26 -7.49 -8.49
C SER A 161 4.31 -6.55 -7.91
N ALA A 162 5.52 -7.09 -7.70
CA ALA A 162 6.65 -6.35 -7.14
C ALA A 162 7.27 -5.35 -8.14
N ALA A 163 7.05 -5.60 -9.43
CA ALA A 163 7.50 -4.79 -10.55
C ALA A 163 6.35 -4.62 -11.55
N ALA A 164 5.83 -3.40 -11.65
CA ALA A 164 4.78 -3.02 -12.58
C ALA A 164 5.18 -1.77 -13.37
N HIS A 165 4.58 -1.59 -14.54
CA HIS A 165 4.62 -0.33 -15.27
C HIS A 165 3.36 0.47 -14.96
N VAL A 166 3.52 1.75 -14.63
CA VAL A 166 2.42 2.64 -14.28
C VAL A 166 2.42 3.86 -15.19
N GLU A 167 1.27 4.14 -15.77
CA GLU A 167 0.98 5.32 -16.57
C GLU A 167 -0.02 6.19 -15.82
N VAL A 168 0.25 7.49 -15.76
CA VAL A 168 -0.55 8.47 -15.03
C VAL A 168 -0.97 9.56 -15.98
N GLU A 169 -2.28 9.78 -16.10
CA GLU A 169 -2.89 10.79 -16.96
C GLU A 169 -3.99 11.53 -16.18
N LEU A 170 -3.60 12.60 -15.49
CA LEU A 170 -4.50 13.37 -14.63
C LEU A 170 -4.85 14.73 -15.26
N GLU A 171 -6.07 14.89 -15.75
CA GLU A 171 -6.66 16.19 -16.14
C GLU A 171 -6.49 17.24 -15.03
N LYS A 172 -6.70 16.84 -13.78
CA LYS A 172 -6.39 17.65 -12.60
C LYS A 172 -5.42 16.86 -11.74
N PRO A 173 -4.13 17.26 -11.62
CA PRO A 173 -3.61 18.63 -11.80
C PRO A 173 -3.19 19.07 -13.21
N GLY A 174 -3.32 18.23 -14.24
CA GLY A 174 -2.57 18.39 -15.49
C GLY A 174 -1.20 17.71 -15.37
N LEU A 175 -1.19 16.44 -14.94
CA LEU A 175 0.02 15.62 -14.81
C LEU A 175 -0.07 14.43 -15.77
N SER A 176 1.00 14.22 -16.53
CA SER A 176 1.17 13.05 -17.38
C SER A 176 2.58 12.51 -17.23
N TRP A 177 2.73 11.27 -16.79
CA TRP A 177 4.04 10.61 -16.67
C TRP A 177 3.89 9.10 -16.59
N GLN A 178 5.00 8.40 -16.77
CA GLN A 178 5.08 6.95 -16.63
C GLN A 178 6.25 6.57 -15.71
N GLY A 179 6.23 5.35 -15.18
CA GLY A 179 7.35 4.83 -14.41
C GLY A 179 7.10 3.48 -13.77
N HIS A 180 7.96 3.16 -12.79
CA HIS A 180 7.94 1.86 -12.12
C HIS A 180 7.02 1.90 -10.91
N GLY A 181 6.20 0.86 -10.77
CA GLY A 181 5.24 0.74 -9.69
C GLY A 181 5.18 -0.64 -9.07
N TYR A 182 4.24 -0.76 -8.14
CA TYR A 182 4.00 -1.91 -7.29
C TYR A 182 2.51 -2.08 -7.07
N PHE A 183 2.06 -3.32 -6.88
CA PHE A 183 0.67 -3.61 -6.58
C PHE A 183 0.53 -4.72 -5.53
N ASP A 184 -0.30 -4.49 -4.52
CA ASP A 184 -0.63 -5.50 -3.52
C ASP A 184 -2.07 -5.45 -3.03
N SER A 185 -2.42 -6.48 -2.27
CA SER A 185 -3.62 -6.50 -1.45
C SER A 185 -3.28 -6.92 -0.04
N ASN A 186 -3.97 -6.35 0.93
CA ASN A 186 -3.96 -6.81 2.31
C ASN A 186 -5.39 -6.97 2.80
N TRP A 187 -5.60 -7.87 3.73
CA TRP A 187 -6.87 -8.00 4.43
C TRP A 187 -6.64 -8.50 5.85
N GLY A 188 -7.61 -8.24 6.72
CA GLY A 188 -7.57 -8.78 8.06
C GLY A 188 -8.88 -8.74 8.80
N SER A 189 -8.96 -9.52 9.87
CA SER A 189 -10.13 -9.64 10.74
C SER A 189 -10.06 -8.76 12.00
N ALA A 190 -9.01 -7.95 12.12
CA ALA A 190 -8.76 -7.07 13.25
C ALA A 190 -8.11 -5.76 12.80
N PRO A 191 -8.22 -4.67 13.57
CA PRO A 191 -7.51 -3.44 13.27
C PRO A 191 -6.00 -3.57 13.55
N LEU A 192 -5.16 -2.89 12.76
CA LEU A 192 -3.70 -3.01 12.81
C LEU A 192 -3.13 -2.75 14.20
N GLU A 193 -3.63 -1.73 14.88
CA GLU A 193 -3.16 -1.33 16.20
C GLU A 193 -3.47 -2.36 17.30
N ARG A 194 -4.22 -3.42 17.01
CA ARG A 194 -4.43 -4.54 17.94
C ARG A 194 -3.23 -5.47 18.00
N ASP A 195 -2.60 -5.74 16.86
CA ASP A 195 -1.60 -6.81 16.75
C ASP A 195 -0.20 -6.28 16.40
N PHE A 196 -0.09 -5.05 15.87
CA PHE A 196 1.19 -4.39 15.57
C PHE A 196 1.51 -3.24 16.53
N GLN A 197 2.80 -3.09 16.87
CA GLN A 197 3.36 -1.90 17.52
C GLN A 197 3.93 -0.94 16.48
N GLU A 198 4.78 -1.46 15.59
CA GLU A 198 5.37 -0.70 14.49
C GLU A 198 5.72 -1.65 13.33
N TRP A 199 5.83 -1.10 12.13
CA TRP A 199 6.46 -1.79 11.02
C TRP A 199 7.32 -0.85 10.18
N ASP A 200 8.31 -1.42 9.51
CA ASP A 200 9.03 -0.84 8.41
C ASP A 200 8.81 -1.73 7.17
N TRP A 201 8.49 -1.12 6.02
CA TRP A 201 8.35 -1.82 4.73
C TRP A 201 9.22 -1.14 3.68
N CYS A 202 9.85 -1.92 2.82
CA CYS A 202 10.69 -1.40 1.75
C CYS A 202 10.51 -2.23 0.48
N ARG A 203 10.40 -1.56 -0.67
CA ARG A 203 10.48 -2.20 -1.99
C ARG A 203 11.55 -1.51 -2.82
N VAL A 204 12.46 -2.30 -3.35
CA VAL A 204 13.56 -1.84 -4.19
C VAL A 204 13.45 -2.52 -5.56
N PRO A 205 13.22 -1.77 -6.66
CA PRO A 205 13.38 -2.30 -8.00
C PRO A 205 14.86 -2.64 -8.25
N LEU A 206 15.10 -3.84 -8.78
CA LEU A 206 16.43 -4.35 -9.11
C LEU A 206 16.53 -4.54 -10.63
N LYS A 207 17.74 -4.78 -11.17
CA LYS A 207 17.91 -5.00 -12.62
C LYS A 207 17.05 -6.15 -13.13
N GLU A 208 16.95 -7.23 -12.34
CA GLU A 208 16.10 -8.38 -12.64
C GLU A 208 15.02 -8.54 -11.56
N GLY A 209 13.92 -7.78 -11.68
CA GLY A 209 12.77 -7.86 -10.78
C GLY A 209 12.85 -6.87 -9.61
N ALA A 210 12.63 -7.33 -8.38
CA ALA A 210 12.62 -6.47 -7.21
C ALA A 210 12.98 -7.22 -5.92
N ALA A 211 13.29 -6.49 -4.86
CA ALA A 211 13.40 -6.99 -3.50
C ALA A 211 12.40 -6.27 -2.59
N ILE A 212 11.76 -7.00 -1.68
CA ILE A 212 10.86 -6.45 -0.66
C ILE A 212 11.35 -6.88 0.72
N LEU A 213 11.38 -5.91 1.64
CA LEU A 213 11.59 -6.13 3.05
C LEU A 213 10.32 -5.73 3.81
N TYR A 214 9.92 -6.57 4.76
CA TYR A 214 8.84 -6.28 5.70
C TYR A 214 9.35 -6.63 7.09
N ASP A 215 9.33 -5.67 8.01
CA ASP A 215 9.82 -5.85 9.37
C ASP A 215 8.81 -5.26 10.36
N ALA A 216 8.15 -6.12 11.13
CA ALA A 216 7.13 -5.71 12.08
C ALA A 216 7.46 -6.17 13.50
N ARG A 217 7.30 -5.25 14.45
CA ARG A 217 7.22 -5.56 15.88
C ARG A 217 5.75 -5.71 16.26
N ARG A 218 5.40 -6.86 16.82
CA ARG A 218 4.04 -7.23 17.16
C ARG A 218 3.76 -7.00 18.65
N ARG A 219 2.48 -6.89 19.02
CA ARG A 219 2.06 -6.68 20.41
C ARG A 219 2.34 -7.86 21.33
N ASP A 220 2.44 -9.07 20.78
CA ASP A 220 2.82 -10.28 21.51
C ASP A 220 4.33 -10.32 21.87
N GLY A 221 5.10 -9.29 21.50
CA GLY A 221 6.54 -9.18 21.75
C GLY A 221 7.39 -9.85 20.68
N THR A 222 6.79 -10.52 19.70
CA THR A 222 7.52 -11.14 18.58
C THR A 222 7.85 -10.12 17.48
N ARG A 223 8.88 -10.44 16.69
CA ARG A 223 9.26 -9.69 15.49
C ARG A 223 9.05 -10.59 14.29
N GLN A 224 8.41 -10.07 13.23
CA GLN A 224 8.36 -10.76 11.95
C GLN A 224 9.20 -10.02 10.94
N GLN A 225 10.05 -10.77 10.24
CA GLN A 225 10.86 -10.27 9.15
C GLN A 225 10.60 -11.12 7.92
N LEU A 226 10.26 -10.47 6.81
CA LEU A 226 10.22 -11.06 5.48
C LEU A 226 11.25 -10.33 4.63
N ALA A 227 12.12 -11.09 3.99
CA ALA A 227 13.04 -10.59 2.97
C ALA A 227 12.80 -11.41 1.71
N LEU A 228 12.23 -10.78 0.68
CA LEU A 228 11.70 -11.46 -0.50
C LEU A 228 12.40 -10.95 -1.76
N ARG A 229 12.89 -11.88 -2.58
CA ARG A 229 13.38 -11.63 -3.92
C ARG A 229 12.30 -12.01 -4.93
N PHE A 230 11.89 -11.04 -5.74
CA PHE A 230 11.01 -11.24 -6.88
C PHE A 230 11.86 -11.23 -8.14
N HIS A 231 11.80 -12.31 -8.91
CA HIS A 231 12.52 -12.47 -10.16
C HIS A 231 11.65 -12.04 -11.36
N ALA A 232 12.28 -11.69 -12.47
CA ALA A 232 11.58 -11.26 -13.69
C ALA A 232 10.72 -12.37 -14.33
N ASP A 233 11.03 -13.64 -14.03
CA ASP A 233 10.27 -14.83 -14.46
C ASP A 233 9.04 -15.12 -13.58
N GLY A 234 8.84 -14.35 -12.50
CA GLY A 234 7.74 -14.51 -11.55
C GLY A 234 8.02 -15.42 -10.36
N ARG A 235 9.21 -16.03 -10.28
CA ARG A 235 9.64 -16.77 -9.09
C ARG A 235 9.83 -15.81 -7.91
N ILE A 236 9.49 -16.31 -6.72
CA ILE A 236 9.65 -15.59 -5.46
C ILE A 236 10.46 -16.46 -4.51
N GLU A 237 11.48 -15.87 -3.92
CA GLU A 237 12.35 -16.55 -2.98
C GLU A 237 12.48 -15.74 -1.71
N GLU A 238 12.52 -16.44 -0.58
CA GLU A 238 12.99 -15.83 0.66
C GLU A 238 14.51 -15.72 0.60
N MET A 239 15.02 -14.52 0.87
CA MET A 239 16.44 -14.25 0.96
C MET A 239 16.85 -14.10 2.44
N PRO A 240 18.14 -14.29 2.77
CA PRO A 240 18.63 -13.99 4.11
C PRO A 240 18.31 -12.54 4.48
N VAL A 241 17.79 -12.33 5.69
CA VAL A 241 17.48 -10.99 6.18
C VAL A 241 18.79 -10.22 6.36
N PRO A 242 18.99 -9.07 5.68
CA PRO A 242 20.22 -8.29 5.85
C PRO A 242 20.31 -7.62 7.24
N PRO A 243 21.49 -7.11 7.64
CA PRO A 243 21.66 -6.37 8.88
C PRO A 243 20.73 -5.14 9.01
N ASP A 244 20.30 -4.85 10.24
CA ASP A 244 19.47 -3.69 10.55
C ASP A 244 20.24 -2.37 10.37
N VAL A 245 19.61 -1.40 9.72
CA VAL A 245 20.12 -0.03 9.55
C VAL A 245 19.11 0.97 10.10
N THR A 246 19.54 1.77 11.06
CA THR A 246 18.73 2.89 11.58
C THR A 246 18.99 4.16 10.77
N MET A 247 17.92 4.89 10.46
CA MET A 247 17.99 6.11 9.67
C MET A 247 17.51 7.32 10.46
N ARG A 248 17.72 8.52 9.89
CA ARG A 248 17.23 9.77 10.47
C ARG A 248 15.71 9.70 10.66
N ARG A 249 15.25 10.03 11.87
CA ARG A 249 13.82 10.15 12.21
C ARG A 249 13.10 11.16 11.31
N SER A 250 11.78 11.00 11.21
CA SER A 250 10.93 11.95 10.49
C SER A 250 10.83 13.31 11.20
N LEU A 251 10.27 14.31 10.54
CA LEU A 251 10.01 15.62 11.16
C LEU A 251 9.04 15.50 12.33
N TRP A 252 8.10 14.56 12.24
CA TRP A 252 7.22 14.19 13.34
C TRP A 252 7.87 13.25 14.37
N GLY A 253 9.16 12.93 14.24
CA GLY A 253 9.90 12.10 15.18
C GLY A 253 9.72 10.59 15.02
N ILE A 254 9.08 10.12 13.94
CA ILE A 254 8.89 8.67 13.68
C ILE A 254 10.24 7.99 13.53
N ARG A 255 10.42 6.82 14.17
CA ARG A 255 11.57 5.94 13.99
C ARG A 255 11.56 5.41 12.55
N ARG A 256 12.71 5.46 11.87
CA ARG A 256 12.86 4.86 10.54
C ARG A 256 14.01 3.87 10.59
N ALA A 257 13.74 2.64 10.20
CA ALA A 257 14.77 1.63 10.01
C ALA A 257 14.47 0.78 8.78
N THR A 258 15.47 0.02 8.37
CA THR A 258 15.37 -0.94 7.27
C THR A 258 16.47 -1.99 7.46
N GLN A 259 16.62 -2.88 6.48
CA GLN A 259 17.75 -3.81 6.38
C GLN A 259 18.53 -3.50 5.10
N SER A 260 19.85 -3.63 5.15
CA SER A 260 20.73 -3.42 3.99
C SER A 260 22.00 -4.25 4.11
N GLU A 261 22.49 -4.75 2.98
CA GLU A 261 23.82 -5.38 2.88
C GLU A 261 24.95 -4.34 2.94
N GLY A 262 24.61 -3.06 2.78
CA GLY A 262 25.54 -1.93 2.79
C GLY A 262 24.96 -0.73 3.53
N THR A 263 24.99 0.44 2.91
CA THR A 263 24.38 1.65 3.47
C THR A 263 22.89 1.71 3.14
N ALA A 264 22.13 2.41 3.97
CA ALA A 264 20.75 2.79 3.67
C ALA A 264 20.53 4.24 4.09
N ARG A 265 20.03 5.08 3.19
CA ARG A 265 19.78 6.50 3.48
C ARG A 265 18.52 7.03 2.82
N ILE A 266 17.81 7.88 3.55
CA ILE A 266 16.66 8.61 3.03
C ILE A 266 17.13 9.64 2.01
N VAL A 267 16.70 9.50 0.76
CA VAL A 267 16.97 10.45 -0.33
C VAL A 267 15.94 11.56 -0.31
N LYS A 268 14.65 11.22 -0.16
CA LYS A 268 13.53 12.15 -0.18
C LYS A 268 12.41 11.64 0.73
N THR A 269 11.84 12.51 1.55
CA THR A 269 10.60 12.17 2.28
C THR A 269 9.40 12.57 1.42
N LEU A 270 8.55 11.60 1.09
CA LEU A 270 7.36 11.76 0.25
C LEU A 270 6.13 12.12 1.08
N LEU A 271 5.99 11.50 2.25
CA LEU A 271 4.92 11.76 3.21
C LEU A 271 5.51 11.75 4.63
N ASP A 272 5.17 12.76 5.42
CA ASP A 272 5.58 12.86 6.83
C ASP A 272 4.36 13.25 7.67
N THR A 273 3.88 12.30 8.48
CA THR A 273 2.71 12.47 9.35
C THR A 273 3.05 12.05 10.78
N PRO A 274 2.18 12.28 11.77
CA PRO A 274 2.47 11.96 13.16
C PRO A 274 2.64 10.47 13.51
N PHE A 275 2.21 9.53 12.66
CA PHE A 275 2.31 8.10 12.93
C PHE A 275 2.78 7.28 11.71
N TYR A 276 2.87 7.91 10.54
CA TYR A 276 3.26 7.25 9.31
C TYR A 276 4.21 8.14 8.48
N ALA A 277 5.26 7.55 7.92
CA ALA A 277 6.16 8.21 6.98
C ALA A 277 6.41 7.34 5.75
N ARG A 278 6.49 7.99 4.58
CA ARG A 278 6.93 7.35 3.32
C ARG A 278 8.09 8.14 2.73
N SER A 279 9.08 7.44 2.21
CA SER A 279 10.31 8.01 1.68
C SER A 279 10.79 7.26 0.44
N VAL A 280 11.61 7.95 -0.36
CA VAL A 280 12.54 7.31 -1.28
C VAL A 280 13.83 7.04 -0.52
N LEU A 281 14.26 5.78 -0.57
CA LEU A 281 15.44 5.25 0.10
C LEU A 281 16.46 4.85 -0.96
N GLU A 282 17.74 5.14 -0.77
CA GLU A 282 18.83 4.44 -1.47
C GLU A 282 19.38 3.37 -0.52
N THR A 283 19.47 2.13 -0.99
CA THR A 283 19.91 0.98 -0.19
C THR A 283 20.58 -0.08 -1.06
N THR A 284 21.28 -1.03 -0.43
CA THR A 284 21.92 -2.18 -1.10
C THR A 284 21.21 -3.46 -0.71
N LEU A 285 20.61 -4.15 -1.69
CA LEU A 285 19.98 -5.45 -1.53
C LEU A 285 20.37 -6.35 -2.70
N CYS A 286 20.65 -7.63 -2.44
CA CYS A 286 21.04 -8.60 -3.46
C CYS A 286 22.29 -8.17 -4.25
N GLY A 287 23.25 -7.51 -3.61
CA GLY A 287 24.45 -6.98 -4.23
C GLY A 287 24.24 -5.75 -5.12
N GLU A 288 23.02 -5.19 -5.16
CA GLU A 288 22.66 -4.06 -6.01
C GLU A 288 22.29 -2.83 -5.17
N THR A 289 22.91 -1.69 -5.46
CA THR A 289 22.50 -0.39 -4.89
C THR A 289 21.45 0.25 -5.78
N ALA A 290 20.27 0.49 -5.24
CA ALA A 290 19.15 1.06 -5.97
C ALA A 290 18.26 1.93 -5.07
N MET A 291 17.38 2.71 -5.72
CA MET A 291 16.39 3.52 -5.04
C MET A 291 15.06 2.79 -4.94
N GLY A 292 14.50 2.75 -3.75
CA GLY A 292 13.23 2.10 -3.44
C GLY A 292 12.27 2.99 -2.67
N VAL A 293 11.04 2.51 -2.53
CA VAL A 293 10.03 3.09 -1.65
C VAL A 293 10.20 2.47 -0.26
N HIS A 294 10.19 3.31 0.77
CA HIS A 294 10.29 2.90 2.17
C HIS A 294 9.16 3.53 2.98
N GLU A 295 8.60 2.76 3.90
CA GLU A 295 7.49 3.15 4.77
C GLU A 295 7.80 2.79 6.22
N SER A 296 7.41 3.67 7.15
CA SER A 296 7.45 3.40 8.59
C SER A 296 6.08 3.73 9.18
N LEU A 297 5.53 2.82 9.97
CA LEU A 297 4.26 2.96 10.70
C LEU A 297 4.50 2.76 12.20
N ASP A 298 3.91 3.64 13.01
CA ASP A 298 3.88 3.55 14.47
C ASP A 298 2.42 3.44 14.92
N CYS A 299 2.01 2.22 15.29
CA CYS A 299 0.63 1.93 15.68
C CYS A 299 0.28 2.47 17.07
N ASP A 300 1.25 2.64 17.96
CA ASP A 300 1.02 3.24 19.28
C ASP A 300 0.70 4.73 19.13
N ARG A 301 1.45 5.44 18.29
CA ARG A 301 1.13 6.83 17.94
C ARG A 301 -0.18 6.92 17.17
N PHE A 302 -0.43 6.01 16.23
CA PHE A 302 -1.70 5.97 15.50
C PHE A 302 -2.91 5.83 16.45
N ALA A 303 -2.84 4.91 17.42
CA ALA A 303 -3.92 4.67 18.38
C ALA A 303 -4.12 5.79 19.40
N ALA A 304 -3.11 6.63 19.62
CA ALA A 304 -3.14 7.71 20.60
C ALA A 304 -4.26 8.73 20.31
N LEU A 305 -5.00 9.09 21.37
CA LEU A 305 -6.15 10.00 21.25
C LEU A 305 -5.82 11.34 20.56
N PRO A 306 -4.71 12.03 20.86
CA PRO A 306 -4.38 13.28 20.18
C PRO A 306 -4.26 13.11 18.66
N ILE A 307 -3.72 11.98 18.19
CA ILE A 307 -3.58 11.68 16.76
C ILE A 307 -4.95 11.40 16.15
N GLN A 308 -5.78 10.59 16.81
CA GLN A 308 -7.15 10.31 16.36
C GLN A 308 -8.00 11.59 16.25
N MET A 309 -7.77 12.60 17.10
CA MET A 309 -8.50 13.87 17.07
C MET A 309 -8.09 14.81 15.93
N ILE A 310 -6.87 14.70 15.39
CA ILE A 310 -6.41 15.53 14.26
C ILE A 310 -6.60 14.87 12.89
N LEU A 311 -6.77 13.54 12.84
CA LEU A 311 -7.02 12.80 11.60
C LEU A 311 -8.23 13.31 10.80
N PRO A 312 -9.36 13.75 11.38
CA PRO A 312 -10.51 14.26 10.62
C PRO A 312 -10.20 15.44 9.70
N PHE A 313 -9.14 16.22 9.97
CA PHE A 313 -8.71 17.32 9.09
C PHE A 313 -8.01 16.84 7.81
N ARG A 314 -7.55 15.59 7.78
CA ARG A 314 -6.96 14.93 6.61
C ARG A 314 -7.88 13.88 6.01
N VAL A 315 -8.80 13.33 6.80
CA VAL A 315 -9.74 12.30 6.38
C VAL A 315 -11.16 12.84 6.63
N PRO A 316 -11.73 13.64 5.72
CA PRO A 316 -13.12 14.05 5.84
C PRO A 316 -14.06 12.85 5.63
N ARG A 317 -15.26 12.90 6.22
CA ARG A 317 -16.32 11.91 5.96
C ARG A 317 -17.48 12.51 5.19
N ARG A 318 -17.95 11.78 4.17
CA ARG A 318 -19.29 11.97 3.61
C ARG A 318 -20.29 11.13 4.37
N TRP A 319 -21.43 11.72 4.67
CA TRP A 319 -22.51 11.04 5.40
C TRP A 319 -23.60 10.49 4.48
N PHE A 320 -23.67 11.01 3.26
CA PHE A 320 -24.63 10.66 2.21
C PHE A 320 -23.92 10.58 0.85
#